data_AF-A0A4P7IIL3-F1
#
_entry.id   AF-A0A4P7IIL3-F1
#
_cell.length_a   1.000
_cell.length_b   1.000
_cell.length_c   1.000
_cell.angle_alpha   90.00
_cell.angle_beta   90.00
_cell.angle_gamma   90.00
#
_symmetry.space_group_name_H-M   'P 1'
#
loop_
_entity.id
_entity.type
_entity.pdbx_description
1 polymer ?
#
loop_
_entity_poly.entity_id
_entity_poly.type
_entity_poly.pdbx_seq_one_letter_code
_entity_poly.pdbx_strand_id
1 'polypeptide(L)'
;MKLRRSAALTVLALAAGSTSAVATSSPASAAPTTCQGKAVTIVASTTVTRGTEGEDVVAMEPGGWRMFDALGGNDTICLAAAAGISNDRDPMPPSGWLDAGPGDDVVVNLMPTGTTGVATTVVLGLGNDSFQGADVGEKVFAEKDVADFSDPDLVDPELIGQQRDVVTNASTVFSAAPHDGPNTDRISLGAQGARVVMEGPLAPAGLLDVSAADSPVLEVRSPRRLGPPPGGDVVVDNRSRTIAAGLPVITWSGEFSAFLFGTPRRVTEQPAVSFTGTDADESVTFADIPVGDVAMGGGADALDVQSWNNPFVPRSADGGGGRDTASIDSTCRDLEVRLDVSAACDGRSGSFTSFRDVTLDGSWSPGGAVTLVGTPRSERLLASGHAVVVRAGAGHDEIMVDDSWSARVRAGAGRDRAAVSGDDVVLLGQGGRDRLRLLGSAGFEQPSGARHQNLARGGPGNDVLLGSPYDPPDRLVGGPGKDRADGHRGRHDRCYAEVTRRCGRP
;
A
#
# COMPACT_ATOMS: atom_id res chain seq x y z
N MET A 1 -15.31 -43.06 14.50
CA MET A 1 -16.38 -43.28 13.50
C MET A 1 -15.83 -42.84 12.14
N LYS A 2 -15.43 -43.80 11.29
CA LYS A 2 -14.74 -43.57 10.01
C LYS A 2 -15.79 -43.40 8.92
N LEU A 3 -15.89 -42.22 8.30
CA LEU A 3 -16.65 -42.05 7.06
C LEU A 3 -15.74 -42.36 5.87
N ARG A 4 -15.99 -43.50 5.22
CA ARG A 4 -15.49 -43.85 3.90
C ARG A 4 -16.38 -43.12 2.87
N ARG A 5 -15.79 -42.31 1.99
CA ARG A 5 -16.44 -41.85 0.76
C ARG A 5 -15.97 -42.72 -0.40
N SER A 6 -16.90 -43.48 -0.96
CA SER A 6 -16.74 -44.25 -2.20
C SER A 6 -16.78 -43.29 -3.39
N ALA A 7 -15.76 -43.34 -4.24
CA ALA A 7 -15.76 -42.67 -5.54
C ALA A 7 -16.36 -43.60 -6.59
N ALA A 8 -17.45 -43.16 -7.22
CA ALA A 8 -18.03 -43.81 -8.39
C ALA A 8 -17.34 -43.26 -9.65
N LEU A 9 -16.65 -44.15 -10.37
CA LEU A 9 -16.06 -43.87 -11.68
C LEU A 9 -17.20 -43.79 -12.72
N THR A 10 -17.47 -42.60 -13.25
CA THR A 10 -18.36 -42.43 -14.40
C THR A 10 -17.49 -42.28 -15.64
N VAL A 11 -17.51 -43.29 -16.50
CA VAL A 11 -16.82 -43.29 -17.79
C VAL A 11 -17.66 -42.47 -18.77
N LEU A 12 -17.20 -41.26 -19.08
CA LEU A 12 -17.76 -40.41 -20.13
C LEU A 12 -16.99 -40.68 -21.43
N ALA A 13 -17.65 -41.29 -22.42
CA ALA A 13 -17.11 -41.50 -23.75
C ALA A 13 -17.11 -40.15 -24.51
N LEU A 14 -15.92 -39.56 -24.71
CA LEU A 14 -15.75 -38.43 -25.64
C LEU A 14 -15.71 -38.96 -27.07
N ALA A 15 -16.73 -38.61 -27.86
CA ALA A 15 -16.68 -38.66 -29.31
C ALA A 15 -15.85 -37.45 -29.80
N ALA A 16 -14.71 -37.74 -30.42
CA ALA A 16 -13.88 -36.74 -31.10
C ALA A 16 -14.58 -36.29 -32.39
N GLY A 17 -15.36 -35.21 -32.29
CA GLY A 17 -15.88 -34.47 -33.44
C GLY A 17 -14.88 -33.42 -33.88
N SER A 18 -14.16 -33.68 -34.98
CA SER A 18 -13.22 -32.76 -35.61
C SER A 18 -13.97 -31.61 -36.28
N THR A 19 -14.30 -30.55 -35.54
CA THR A 19 -14.78 -29.29 -36.14
C THR A 19 -13.58 -28.52 -36.68
N SER A 20 -13.41 -28.53 -37.99
CA SER A 20 -12.48 -27.63 -38.69
C SER A 20 -12.90 -26.18 -38.44
N ALA A 21 -12.17 -25.48 -37.56
CA ALA A 21 -12.32 -24.05 -37.37
C ALA A 21 -11.84 -23.35 -38.65
N VAL A 22 -12.78 -22.82 -39.43
CA VAL A 22 -12.46 -21.91 -40.54
C VAL A 22 -11.99 -20.61 -39.89
N ALA A 23 -10.69 -20.34 -39.96
CA ALA A 23 -10.13 -19.07 -39.54
C ALA A 23 -10.68 -17.97 -40.44
N THR A 24 -11.72 -17.28 -40.00
CA THR A 24 -12.20 -16.07 -40.65
C THR A 24 -11.14 -14.99 -40.44
N SER A 25 -10.44 -14.60 -41.50
CA SER A 25 -9.59 -13.39 -41.47
C SER A 25 -10.46 -12.21 -41.10
N SER A 26 -10.22 -11.62 -39.92
CA SER A 26 -10.90 -10.37 -39.54
C SER A 26 -10.61 -9.33 -40.62
N PRO A 27 -11.63 -8.63 -41.15
CA PRO A 27 -11.42 -7.60 -42.15
C PRO A 27 -10.45 -6.56 -41.58
N ALA A 28 -9.47 -6.14 -42.39
CA ALA A 28 -8.61 -5.02 -42.05
C ALA A 28 -9.51 -3.80 -41.80
N SER A 29 -9.54 -3.31 -40.56
CA SER A 29 -10.30 -2.10 -40.23
C SER A 29 -9.63 -0.94 -40.95
N ALA A 30 -10.38 -0.24 -41.81
CA ALA A 30 -9.87 0.96 -42.44
C ALA A 30 -9.49 1.98 -41.35
N ALA A 31 -8.37 2.68 -41.54
CA ALA A 31 -7.95 3.73 -40.63
C ALA A 31 -9.08 4.78 -40.50
N PRO A 32 -9.30 5.34 -39.30
CA PRO A 32 -10.27 6.41 -39.11
C PRO A 32 -9.94 7.57 -40.05
N THR A 33 -10.94 8.08 -40.76
CA THR A 33 -10.78 9.27 -41.63
C THR A 33 -11.08 10.57 -40.89
N THR A 34 -11.68 10.46 -39.69
CA THR A 34 -12.03 11.60 -38.84
C THR A 34 -11.75 11.31 -37.38
N CYS A 35 -11.37 12.35 -36.62
CA CYS A 35 -11.30 12.34 -35.16
C CYS A 35 -12.10 13.53 -34.62
N GLN A 36 -13.07 13.29 -33.73
CA GLN A 36 -13.99 14.33 -33.23
C GLN A 36 -14.65 15.17 -34.35
N GLY A 37 -14.90 14.55 -35.51
CA GLY A 37 -15.46 15.21 -36.69
C GLY A 37 -14.48 16.05 -37.53
N LYS A 38 -13.23 16.25 -37.07
CA LYS A 38 -12.15 16.84 -37.86
C LYS A 38 -11.52 15.80 -38.79
N ALA A 39 -11.04 16.22 -39.96
CA ALA A 39 -10.34 15.34 -40.89
C ALA A 39 -8.95 14.99 -40.35
N VAL A 40 -8.58 13.70 -40.36
CA VAL A 40 -7.30 13.20 -39.84
C VAL A 40 -6.14 13.66 -40.72
N THR A 41 -5.12 14.29 -40.11
CA THR A 41 -3.85 14.67 -40.76
C THR A 41 -2.80 13.57 -40.62
N ILE A 42 -2.82 12.84 -39.51
CA ILE A 42 -1.85 11.79 -39.18
C ILE A 42 -2.55 10.54 -38.67
N VAL A 43 -2.22 9.39 -39.26
CA VAL A 43 -2.61 8.08 -38.71
C VAL A 43 -1.40 7.51 -37.98
N ALA A 44 -1.46 7.52 -36.66
CA ALA A 44 -0.39 7.04 -35.80
C ALA A 44 -0.36 5.51 -35.78
N SER A 45 0.84 4.95 -35.94
CA SER A 45 1.07 3.50 -36.05
C SER A 45 2.45 3.12 -35.51
N THR A 46 2.84 1.85 -35.65
CA THR A 46 4.17 1.36 -35.25
C THR A 46 5.29 1.96 -36.10
N THR A 47 4.97 2.51 -37.27
CA THR A 47 5.93 3.19 -38.16
C THR A 47 5.76 4.70 -38.21
N VAL A 48 4.61 5.22 -37.75
CA VAL A 48 4.31 6.66 -37.65
C VAL A 48 4.15 7.00 -36.18
N THR A 49 5.25 7.39 -35.55
CA THR A 49 5.34 7.59 -34.09
C THR A 49 5.52 9.05 -33.69
N ARG A 50 5.40 10.00 -34.63
CA ARG A 50 5.63 11.43 -34.38
C ARG A 50 4.68 12.31 -35.19
N GLY A 51 4.21 13.40 -34.58
CA GLY A 51 3.43 14.48 -35.17
C GLY A 51 4.29 15.57 -35.80
N THR A 52 3.74 16.79 -35.88
CA THR A 52 4.40 17.99 -36.38
C THR A 52 4.33 19.13 -35.37
N GLU A 53 5.03 20.24 -35.60
CA GLU A 53 5.00 21.43 -34.71
C GLU A 53 3.74 22.31 -34.91
N GLY A 54 2.67 21.79 -35.52
CA GLY A 54 1.45 22.54 -35.80
C GLY A 54 0.21 21.71 -35.52
N GLU A 55 -0.98 22.32 -35.59
CA GLU A 55 -2.25 21.64 -35.28
C GLU A 55 -2.43 20.36 -36.12
N ASP A 56 -2.36 19.23 -35.43
CA ASP A 56 -2.56 17.90 -35.95
C ASP A 56 -3.90 17.31 -35.51
N VAL A 57 -4.48 16.51 -36.40
CA VAL A 57 -5.64 15.66 -36.09
C VAL A 57 -5.18 14.23 -36.21
N VAL A 58 -4.88 13.61 -35.08
CA VAL A 58 -4.24 12.31 -35.00
C VAL A 58 -5.28 11.23 -34.71
N ALA A 59 -5.27 10.17 -35.51
CA ALA A 59 -6.02 8.95 -35.22
C ALA A 59 -5.06 7.78 -34.97
N MET A 60 -5.16 7.16 -33.79
CA MET A 60 -4.38 5.97 -33.47
C MET A 60 -4.93 4.75 -34.21
N GLU A 61 -4.08 4.00 -34.91
CA GLU A 61 -4.46 2.75 -35.58
C GLU A 61 -4.79 1.67 -34.53
N PRO A 62 -6.01 1.11 -34.46
CA PRO A 62 -6.35 0.09 -33.46
C PRO A 62 -5.44 -1.15 -33.56
N GLY A 63 -4.74 -1.46 -32.47
CA GLY A 63 -3.75 -2.55 -32.41
C GLY A 63 -2.47 -2.27 -33.19
N GLY A 64 -2.33 -1.07 -33.76
CA GLY A 64 -1.29 -0.68 -34.69
C GLY A 64 -0.32 0.36 -34.14
N TRP A 65 -0.45 0.83 -32.90
CA TRP A 65 0.42 1.85 -32.31
C TRP A 65 0.98 1.42 -30.95
N ARG A 66 2.05 2.08 -30.50
CA ARG A 66 2.71 1.85 -29.20
C ARG A 66 3.19 3.11 -28.53
N MET A 67 3.76 4.02 -29.32
CA MET A 67 4.28 5.29 -28.86
C MET A 67 3.96 6.33 -29.92
N PHE A 68 3.51 7.51 -29.48
CA PHE A 68 3.34 8.67 -30.34
C PHE A 68 3.73 9.94 -29.58
N ASP A 69 4.44 10.81 -30.28
CA ASP A 69 4.97 12.09 -29.80
C ASP A 69 4.43 13.18 -30.72
N ALA A 70 3.41 13.92 -30.29
CA ALA A 70 2.71 14.86 -31.17
C ALA A 70 3.55 16.11 -31.48
N LEU A 71 4.53 16.43 -30.62
CA LEU A 71 5.38 17.63 -30.64
C LEU A 71 4.62 18.87 -30.14
N GLY A 72 4.66 20.01 -30.82
CA GLY A 72 3.92 21.21 -30.41
C GLY A 72 2.73 21.48 -31.32
N GLY A 73 1.72 22.18 -30.83
CA GLY A 73 0.50 22.45 -31.60
C GLY A 73 -0.74 22.33 -30.72
N ASN A 74 -1.91 22.73 -31.21
CA ASN A 74 -3.17 22.47 -30.51
C ASN A 74 -3.82 21.26 -31.16
N ASP A 75 -3.48 20.07 -30.71
CA ASP A 75 -3.76 18.84 -31.39
C ASP A 75 -5.11 18.25 -31.00
N THR A 76 -5.68 17.42 -31.88
CA THR A 76 -6.88 16.63 -31.61
C THR A 76 -6.57 15.17 -31.85
N ILE A 77 -6.46 14.40 -30.76
CA ILE A 77 -5.92 13.05 -30.77
C ILE A 77 -6.99 12.05 -30.33
N CYS A 78 -7.36 11.13 -31.21
CA CYS A 78 -8.29 10.04 -30.91
C CYS A 78 -7.53 8.75 -30.65
N LEU A 79 -7.53 8.31 -29.40
CA LEU A 79 -6.91 7.05 -28.98
C LEU A 79 -7.78 5.86 -29.36
N ALA A 80 -7.09 4.76 -29.69
CA ALA A 80 -7.66 3.44 -29.89
C ALA A 80 -6.83 2.42 -29.11
N ALA A 81 -7.28 1.17 -29.02
CA ALA A 81 -6.54 0.11 -28.34
C ALA A 81 -5.10 0.01 -28.89
N ALA A 82 -4.10 -0.01 -28.00
CA ALA A 82 -2.70 -0.15 -28.38
C ALA A 82 -2.40 -1.55 -28.92
N ALA A 83 -1.27 -1.69 -29.63
CA ALA A 83 -0.78 -2.98 -30.08
C ALA A 83 -0.41 -3.88 -28.88
N GLY A 84 -0.86 -5.13 -28.90
CA GLY A 84 -0.41 -6.12 -27.92
C GLY A 84 1.11 -6.33 -27.94
N ILE A 85 1.70 -6.47 -26.76
CA ILE A 85 3.09 -6.91 -26.61
C ILE A 85 3.06 -8.43 -26.40
N SER A 86 3.11 -9.21 -27.49
CA SER A 86 3.36 -10.65 -27.36
C SER A 86 4.86 -10.87 -27.16
N ASN A 87 5.28 -11.06 -25.91
CA ASN A 87 6.54 -11.75 -25.64
C ASN A 87 6.18 -13.18 -25.18
N ASP A 88 7.02 -14.17 -25.52
CA ASP A 88 6.70 -15.59 -25.28
C ASP A 88 6.78 -16.01 -23.80
N ARG A 89 7.10 -15.10 -22.86
CA ARG A 89 7.43 -15.45 -21.47
C ARG A 89 6.54 -14.81 -20.41
N ASP A 90 6.00 -13.62 -20.64
CA ASP A 90 5.06 -12.93 -19.77
C ASP A 90 4.22 -11.94 -20.60
N PRO A 91 2.99 -12.30 -21.03
CA PRO A 91 2.17 -11.40 -21.82
C PRO A 91 1.85 -10.14 -21.01
N MET A 92 2.56 -9.06 -21.29
CA MET A 92 2.22 -7.74 -20.76
C MET A 92 0.94 -7.28 -21.47
N PRO A 93 0.02 -6.61 -20.74
CA PRO A 93 -1.15 -6.03 -21.38
C PRO A 93 -0.68 -5.05 -22.48
N PRO A 94 -1.39 -4.98 -23.62
CA PRO A 94 -1.19 -3.93 -24.60
C PRO A 94 -1.04 -2.55 -23.93
N SER A 95 0.12 -1.91 -24.11
CA SER A 95 0.44 -0.63 -23.50
C SER A 95 0.77 0.41 -24.57
N GLY A 96 0.09 1.55 -24.53
CA GLY A 96 0.37 2.70 -25.39
C GLY A 96 0.93 3.88 -24.60
N TRP A 97 1.83 4.65 -25.20
CA TRP A 97 2.36 5.90 -24.67
C TRP A 97 2.08 7.05 -25.65
N LEU A 98 1.40 8.08 -25.19
CA LEU A 98 1.17 9.32 -25.94
C LEU A 98 1.81 10.48 -25.18
N ASP A 99 2.58 11.30 -25.88
CA ASP A 99 2.97 12.65 -25.47
C ASP A 99 2.28 13.62 -26.43
N ALA A 100 1.34 14.43 -25.95
CA ALA A 100 0.64 15.45 -26.74
C ALA A 100 1.50 16.72 -26.89
N GLY A 101 2.39 16.96 -25.93
CA GLY A 101 3.42 17.99 -25.98
C GLY A 101 2.87 19.39 -25.68
N PRO A 102 3.54 20.47 -26.12
CA PRO A 102 3.07 21.83 -25.79
C PRO A 102 1.93 22.31 -26.68
N GLY A 103 0.88 22.86 -26.07
CA GLY A 103 -0.25 23.52 -26.72
C GLY A 103 -1.55 23.26 -25.97
N ASP A 104 -2.68 23.68 -26.53
CA ASP A 104 -4.00 23.37 -25.94
C ASP A 104 -4.59 22.14 -26.67
N ASP A 105 -4.32 20.95 -26.15
CA ASP A 105 -4.62 19.67 -26.78
C ASP A 105 -5.98 19.06 -26.37
N VAL A 106 -6.54 18.27 -27.27
CA VAL A 106 -7.76 17.50 -27.05
C VAL A 106 -7.50 16.03 -27.30
N VAL A 107 -7.38 15.25 -26.24
CA VAL A 107 -7.16 13.80 -26.29
C VAL A 107 -8.44 13.07 -25.89
N VAL A 108 -8.96 12.21 -26.77
CA VAL A 108 -10.16 11.42 -26.51
C VAL A 108 -9.89 9.94 -26.70
N ASN A 109 -10.19 9.15 -25.68
CA ASN A 109 -10.17 7.71 -25.75
C ASN A 109 -11.46 7.15 -26.35
N LEU A 110 -11.36 6.58 -27.55
CA LEU A 110 -12.49 5.98 -28.26
C LEU A 110 -12.65 4.48 -27.99
N MET A 111 -11.87 3.90 -27.06
CA MET A 111 -12.06 2.52 -26.67
C MET A 111 -13.47 2.31 -26.07
N PRO A 112 -14.15 1.20 -26.37
CA PRO A 112 -15.42 0.89 -25.73
C PRO A 112 -15.27 0.82 -24.21
N THR A 113 -16.24 1.35 -23.48
CA THR A 113 -16.32 1.22 -22.01
C THR A 113 -16.27 -0.25 -21.61
N GLY A 114 -15.45 -0.58 -20.61
CA GLY A 114 -15.25 -1.96 -20.16
C GLY A 114 -14.23 -2.75 -20.99
N THR A 115 -13.47 -2.11 -21.88
CA THR A 115 -12.27 -2.73 -22.45
C THR A 115 -11.29 -3.03 -21.32
N THR A 116 -10.97 -4.30 -21.10
CA THR A 116 -10.04 -4.73 -20.04
C THR A 116 -8.68 -5.12 -20.62
N GLY A 117 -7.62 -5.00 -19.82
CA GLY A 117 -6.30 -5.51 -20.18
C GLY A 117 -5.55 -4.64 -21.19
N VAL A 118 -5.95 -3.38 -21.35
CA VAL A 118 -5.19 -2.35 -22.06
C VAL A 118 -4.70 -1.36 -21.00
N ALA A 119 -3.51 -0.79 -21.20
CA ALA A 119 -3.04 0.34 -20.42
C ALA A 119 -2.65 1.46 -21.38
N THR A 120 -3.01 2.69 -21.09
CA THR A 120 -2.58 3.84 -21.89
C THR A 120 -2.04 4.90 -20.98
N THR A 121 -0.80 5.31 -21.24
CA THR A 121 -0.20 6.47 -20.63
C THR A 121 -0.33 7.65 -21.58
N VAL A 122 -0.87 8.76 -21.09
CA VAL A 122 -0.99 10.02 -21.81
C VAL A 122 -0.28 11.09 -21.01
N VAL A 123 0.64 11.80 -21.63
CA VAL A 123 1.20 13.05 -21.16
C VAL A 123 0.54 14.15 -21.97
N LEU A 124 -0.15 15.08 -21.29
CA LEU A 124 -0.80 16.22 -21.94
C LEU A 124 0.26 17.25 -22.29
N GLY A 125 0.96 17.83 -21.29
CA GLY A 125 2.15 18.63 -21.53
C GLY A 125 2.01 20.03 -20.96
N LEU A 126 2.31 21.06 -21.77
CA LEU A 126 2.18 22.46 -21.36
C LEU A 126 1.01 23.09 -22.11
N GLY A 127 -0.03 23.53 -21.40
CA GLY A 127 -1.11 24.32 -21.97
C GLY A 127 -2.39 24.16 -21.18
N ASN A 128 -3.54 24.37 -21.83
CA ASN A 128 -4.85 24.04 -21.25
C ASN A 128 -5.43 22.86 -22.02
N ASP A 129 -5.14 21.67 -21.52
CA ASP A 129 -5.42 20.44 -22.22
C ASP A 129 -6.76 19.83 -21.80
N SER A 130 -7.26 18.91 -22.61
CA SER A 130 -8.43 18.12 -22.26
C SER A 130 -8.23 16.65 -22.57
N PHE A 131 -8.55 15.82 -21.58
CA PHE A 131 -8.56 14.38 -21.70
C PHE A 131 -9.95 13.82 -21.40
N GLN A 132 -10.47 13.02 -22.32
CA GLN A 132 -11.69 12.23 -22.10
C GLN A 132 -11.36 10.73 -22.17
N GLY A 133 -11.34 10.08 -21.02
CA GLY A 133 -11.13 8.65 -20.87
C GLY A 133 -12.36 7.79 -21.17
N ALA A 134 -12.11 6.49 -21.24
CA ALA A 134 -13.09 5.44 -21.44
C ALA A 134 -13.21 4.48 -20.22
N ASP A 135 -12.50 4.79 -19.12
CA ASP A 135 -12.42 3.97 -17.90
C ASP A 135 -11.86 2.57 -18.18
N VAL A 136 -10.70 2.53 -18.83
CA VAL A 136 -10.03 1.29 -19.30
C VAL A 136 -8.60 1.16 -18.79
N GLY A 137 -8.23 1.85 -17.70
CA GLY A 137 -6.90 1.77 -17.08
C GLY A 137 -5.93 2.87 -17.53
N GLU A 138 -6.45 4.04 -17.91
CA GLU A 138 -5.65 5.16 -18.38
C GLU A 138 -4.87 5.83 -17.23
N LYS A 139 -3.63 6.19 -17.52
CA LYS A 139 -2.76 7.02 -16.69
C LYS A 139 -2.52 8.32 -17.43
N VAL A 140 -3.01 9.42 -16.87
CA VAL A 140 -2.88 10.75 -17.46
C VAL A 140 -1.93 11.56 -16.59
N PHE A 141 -0.92 12.13 -17.22
CA PHE A 141 -0.05 13.13 -16.64
C PHE A 141 -0.49 14.44 -17.26
N ALA A 142 -1.08 15.33 -16.45
CA ALA A 142 -1.39 16.69 -16.87
C ALA A 142 -0.10 17.37 -17.35
N GLU A 143 1.00 17.15 -16.61
CA GLU A 143 2.30 17.70 -16.93
C GLU A 143 3.36 16.62 -17.19
N LYS A 144 4.30 16.90 -18.09
CA LYS A 144 5.31 15.96 -18.57
C LYS A 144 6.22 15.38 -17.49
N ASP A 145 6.55 16.15 -16.46
CA ASP A 145 7.57 15.74 -15.49
C ASP A 145 7.07 14.75 -14.46
N VAL A 146 5.75 14.71 -14.24
CA VAL A 146 5.20 13.73 -13.31
C VAL A 146 5.31 12.30 -13.86
N ALA A 147 5.61 12.16 -15.17
CA ALA A 147 5.80 10.88 -15.85
C ALA A 147 7.12 10.19 -15.53
N ASP A 148 8.19 10.92 -15.17
CA ASP A 148 9.44 10.32 -14.73
C ASP A 148 9.40 10.03 -13.21
N PHE A 149 8.74 8.93 -12.86
CA PHE A 149 8.63 8.40 -11.51
C PHE A 149 9.97 8.22 -10.77
N SER A 150 11.09 8.35 -11.47
CA SER A 150 12.42 8.11 -10.93
C SER A 150 13.04 9.32 -10.25
N ASP A 151 12.46 10.53 -10.32
CA ASP A 151 12.97 11.65 -9.52
C ASP A 151 11.90 12.72 -9.18
N PRO A 152 11.37 12.74 -7.94
CA PRO A 152 10.39 13.75 -7.53
C PRO A 152 10.99 15.17 -7.40
N ASP A 153 12.31 15.32 -7.43
CA ASP A 153 12.97 16.64 -7.40
C ASP A 153 13.20 17.22 -8.81
N LEU A 154 12.87 16.47 -9.87
CA LEU A 154 12.92 16.92 -11.27
C LEU A 154 11.56 17.44 -11.74
N VAL A 155 10.98 18.39 -11.00
CA VAL A 155 9.95 19.26 -11.61
C VAL A 155 10.68 20.08 -12.68
N ASP A 156 10.20 20.10 -13.93
CA ASP A 156 10.82 20.91 -14.98
C ASP A 156 10.84 22.36 -14.50
N PRO A 157 11.99 23.02 -14.49
CA PRO A 157 12.05 24.47 -14.24
C PRO A 157 11.13 25.29 -15.17
N GLU A 158 10.62 24.70 -16.25
CA GLU A 158 9.69 25.31 -17.21
C GLU A 158 8.20 25.18 -16.86
N LEU A 159 7.81 24.54 -15.75
CA LEU A 159 6.42 24.51 -15.25
C LEU A 159 5.97 25.89 -14.73
N ILE A 160 5.76 26.82 -15.66
CA ILE A 160 5.40 28.22 -15.43
C ILE A 160 4.15 28.54 -16.27
N GLY A 161 3.20 29.28 -15.68
CA GLY A 161 2.01 29.74 -16.37
C GLY A 161 0.73 29.04 -15.93
N GLN A 162 -0.38 29.36 -16.60
CA GLN A 162 -1.67 28.76 -16.26
C GLN A 162 -1.83 27.43 -16.99
N GLN A 163 -1.99 26.36 -16.22
CA GLN A 163 -2.38 25.03 -16.67
C GLN A 163 -3.78 24.74 -16.14
N ARG A 164 -4.74 24.58 -17.06
CA ARG A 164 -6.16 24.40 -16.73
C ARG A 164 -6.68 23.15 -17.39
N ASP A 165 -6.09 22.03 -17.01
CA ASP A 165 -6.39 20.79 -17.70
C ASP A 165 -7.75 20.24 -17.27
N VAL A 166 -8.47 19.64 -18.20
CA VAL A 166 -9.75 19.00 -17.95
C VAL A 166 -9.63 17.52 -18.21
N VAL A 167 -9.49 16.74 -17.15
CA VAL A 167 -9.33 15.28 -17.23
C VAL A 167 -10.60 14.61 -16.74
N THR A 168 -11.21 13.78 -17.58
CA THR A 168 -12.45 13.06 -17.25
C THR A 168 -12.31 11.56 -17.52
N ASN A 169 -12.92 10.73 -16.67
CA ASN A 169 -12.99 9.27 -16.82
C ASN A 169 -11.62 8.56 -16.96
N ALA A 170 -10.57 9.14 -16.38
CA ALA A 170 -9.27 8.49 -16.26
C ALA A 170 -9.21 7.63 -15.00
N SER A 171 -8.48 6.52 -15.04
CA SER A 171 -8.26 5.67 -13.87
C SER A 171 -7.17 6.24 -12.95
N THR A 172 -6.11 6.83 -13.50
CA THR A 172 -5.09 7.51 -12.70
C THR A 172 -4.74 8.86 -13.31
N VAL A 173 -4.67 9.89 -12.48
CA VAL A 173 -4.25 11.24 -12.90
C VAL A 173 -3.11 11.72 -12.02
N PHE A 174 -2.09 12.26 -12.66
CA PHE A 174 -0.95 12.93 -12.05
C PHE A 174 -1.05 14.40 -12.43
N SER A 175 -1.05 15.27 -11.43
CA SER A 175 -1.24 16.72 -11.62
C SER A 175 -0.38 17.48 -10.62
N ALA A 176 0.30 18.53 -11.10
CA ALA A 176 1.25 19.31 -10.34
C ALA A 176 0.93 20.81 -10.47
N ALA A 177 1.02 21.55 -9.38
CA ALA A 177 0.96 22.99 -9.43
C ALA A 177 2.18 23.54 -10.18
N PRO A 178 2.03 24.61 -10.97
CA PRO A 178 3.16 25.31 -11.55
C PRO A 178 4.02 25.98 -10.45
N HIS A 179 5.24 26.38 -10.77
CA HIS A 179 6.14 27.02 -9.80
C HIS A 179 5.68 28.41 -9.37
N ASP A 180 4.96 29.12 -10.25
CA ASP A 180 4.54 30.50 -10.07
C ASP A 180 3.08 30.64 -9.61
N GLY A 181 2.36 29.54 -9.37
CA GLY A 181 0.96 29.59 -8.99
C GLY A 181 0.36 28.26 -8.54
N PRO A 182 -0.91 28.29 -8.11
CA PRO A 182 -1.66 27.07 -7.83
C PRO A 182 -2.12 26.36 -9.12
N ASN A 183 -2.27 25.04 -9.05
CA ASN A 183 -2.84 24.20 -10.11
C ASN A 183 -4.31 24.59 -10.36
N THR A 184 -4.76 24.66 -11.62
CA THR A 184 -6.16 25.02 -11.95
C THR A 184 -6.95 23.89 -12.63
N ASP A 185 -6.45 22.65 -12.54
CA ASP A 185 -6.99 21.49 -13.21
C ASP A 185 -8.34 21.06 -12.64
N ARG A 186 -9.13 20.45 -13.52
CA ARG A 186 -10.45 19.90 -13.23
C ARG A 186 -10.41 18.42 -13.57
N ILE A 187 -10.29 17.61 -12.52
CA ILE A 187 -10.11 16.18 -12.60
C ILE A 187 -11.38 15.50 -12.13
N SER A 188 -11.95 14.64 -12.98
CA SER A 188 -13.07 13.74 -12.66
C SER A 188 -12.65 12.31 -12.99
N LEU A 189 -12.61 11.44 -12.00
CA LEU A 189 -12.15 10.06 -12.18
C LEU A 189 -13.24 9.14 -12.73
N GLY A 190 -12.80 8.07 -13.40
CA GLY A 190 -13.67 6.96 -13.80
C GLY A 190 -14.10 6.10 -12.61
N ALA A 191 -14.90 5.05 -12.87
CA ALA A 191 -15.41 4.19 -11.81
C ALA A 191 -14.33 3.24 -11.27
N GLN A 192 -13.40 2.80 -12.12
CA GLN A 192 -12.45 1.74 -11.78
C GLN A 192 -11.08 2.25 -11.37
N GLY A 193 -10.61 1.83 -10.18
CA GLY A 193 -9.20 1.95 -9.78
C GLY A 193 -8.68 3.37 -9.74
N ALA A 194 -9.56 4.31 -9.37
CA ALA A 194 -9.33 5.74 -9.36
C ALA A 194 -8.18 6.16 -8.43
N ARG A 195 -7.14 6.80 -8.97
CA ARG A 195 -6.04 7.36 -8.17
C ARG A 195 -5.69 8.74 -8.67
N VAL A 196 -5.52 9.69 -7.76
CA VAL A 196 -5.02 11.02 -8.08
C VAL A 196 -3.76 11.26 -7.29
N VAL A 197 -2.71 11.66 -8.01
CA VAL A 197 -1.44 12.08 -7.44
C VAL A 197 -1.34 13.58 -7.64
N MET A 198 -1.42 14.32 -6.53
CA MET A 198 -1.33 15.77 -6.53
C MET A 198 0.03 16.22 -5.99
N GLU A 199 0.57 17.27 -6.60
CA GLU A 199 1.70 18.00 -6.05
C GLU A 199 1.44 19.50 -6.03
N GLY A 200 1.56 20.13 -4.85
CA GLY A 200 1.31 21.57 -4.70
C GLY A 200 -0.18 21.95 -4.58
N PRO A 201 -0.47 23.26 -4.40
CA PRO A 201 -1.82 23.73 -4.10
C PRO A 201 -2.72 23.74 -5.34
N LEU A 202 -4.01 23.51 -5.13
CA LEU A 202 -5.10 23.66 -6.10
C LEU A 202 -5.77 25.04 -5.91
N ALA A 203 -5.99 25.73 -7.02
CA ALA A 203 -6.66 27.02 -7.04
C ALA A 203 -8.17 26.84 -6.77
N PRO A 204 -8.90 27.90 -6.38
CA PRO A 204 -10.36 27.83 -6.21
C PRO A 204 -11.15 27.42 -7.47
N ALA A 205 -10.55 27.55 -8.65
CA ALA A 205 -11.15 27.12 -9.92
C ALA A 205 -10.89 25.65 -10.25
N GLY A 206 -9.87 25.06 -9.60
CA GLY A 206 -9.56 23.64 -9.73
C GLY A 206 -10.62 22.78 -9.06
N LEU A 207 -10.75 21.54 -9.52
CA LEU A 207 -11.77 20.62 -9.06
C LEU A 207 -11.18 19.21 -9.02
N LEU A 208 -11.41 18.51 -7.92
CA LEU A 208 -11.15 17.08 -7.80
C LEU A 208 -12.48 16.37 -7.50
N ASP A 209 -13.01 15.64 -8.47
CA ASP A 209 -14.26 14.90 -8.34
C ASP A 209 -14.02 13.40 -8.46
N VAL A 210 -14.23 12.70 -7.34
CA VAL A 210 -14.10 11.23 -7.24
C VAL A 210 -15.43 10.57 -6.96
N SER A 211 -16.55 11.26 -7.15
CA SER A 211 -17.89 10.76 -6.84
C SER A 211 -18.32 9.54 -7.65
N ALA A 212 -17.70 9.30 -8.82
CA ALA A 212 -17.97 8.14 -9.65
C ALA A 212 -17.12 6.91 -9.29
N ALA A 213 -16.07 7.07 -8.49
CA ALA A 213 -15.08 6.04 -8.22
C ALA A 213 -15.46 5.11 -7.06
N ASP A 214 -15.23 3.80 -7.23
CA ASP A 214 -15.57 2.80 -6.21
C ASP A 214 -14.57 2.73 -5.05
N SER A 215 -13.29 3.04 -5.29
CA SER A 215 -12.23 3.00 -4.27
C SER A 215 -11.12 4.01 -4.57
N PRO A 216 -11.43 5.32 -4.55
CA PRO A 216 -10.46 6.31 -4.98
C PRO A 216 -9.33 6.49 -3.95
N VAL A 217 -8.14 6.73 -4.47
CA VAL A 217 -6.91 6.98 -3.71
C VAL A 217 -6.40 8.39 -3.96
N LEU A 218 -6.14 9.15 -2.90
CA LEU A 218 -5.46 10.44 -2.97
C LEU A 218 -4.00 10.28 -2.52
N GLU A 219 -3.05 10.64 -3.37
CA GLU A 219 -1.63 10.67 -3.05
C GLU A 219 -1.08 12.08 -3.09
N VAL A 220 -0.38 12.49 -2.04
CA VAL A 220 0.33 13.77 -1.95
C VAL A 220 1.79 13.50 -1.64
N ARG A 221 2.63 13.51 -2.69
CA ARG A 221 4.05 13.12 -2.61
C ARG A 221 4.92 14.13 -1.88
N SER A 222 4.68 15.42 -2.14
CA SER A 222 5.52 16.51 -1.64
C SER A 222 4.68 17.52 -0.86
N PRO A 223 4.25 17.24 0.39
CA PRO A 223 3.46 18.19 1.18
C PRO A 223 4.15 19.55 1.38
N ARG A 224 5.48 19.62 1.23
CA ARG A 224 6.22 20.88 1.20
C ARG A 224 5.75 21.84 0.09
N ARG A 225 5.38 21.33 -1.09
CA ARG A 225 4.91 22.16 -2.21
C ARG A 225 3.52 22.75 -1.97
N LEU A 226 2.76 22.25 -1.00
CA LEU A 226 1.50 22.88 -0.56
C LEU A 226 1.73 24.25 0.11
N GLY A 227 2.98 24.57 0.44
CA GLY A 227 3.36 25.80 1.12
C GLY A 227 2.99 25.71 2.61
N PRO A 228 3.86 25.14 3.46
CA PRO A 228 3.56 25.16 4.88
C PRO A 228 3.53 26.62 5.35
N PRO A 229 2.52 27.02 6.16
CA PRO A 229 2.65 28.26 6.91
C PRO A 229 3.90 28.11 7.80
N PRO A 230 4.70 29.17 8.01
CA PRO A 230 5.91 29.08 8.81
C PRO A 230 5.62 28.47 10.19
N GLY A 231 6.00 27.20 10.37
CA GLY A 231 5.86 26.43 11.62
C GLY A 231 4.57 25.62 11.81
N GLY A 232 3.73 25.41 10.79
CA GLY A 232 2.48 24.65 10.90
C GLY A 232 2.46 23.30 10.17
N ASP A 233 1.51 22.45 10.56
CA ASP A 233 1.22 21.17 9.90
C ASP A 233 0.40 21.37 8.61
N VAL A 234 0.49 20.40 7.71
CA VAL A 234 -0.51 20.19 6.66
C VAL A 234 -1.63 19.35 7.28
N VAL A 235 -2.87 19.83 7.19
CA VAL A 235 -4.04 19.14 7.76
C VAL A 235 -4.90 18.60 6.62
N VAL A 236 -5.14 17.30 6.62
CA VAL A 236 -6.08 16.63 5.72
C VAL A 236 -7.32 16.30 6.51
N ASP A 237 -8.46 16.85 6.11
CA ASP A 237 -9.76 16.61 6.74
C ASP A 237 -10.70 15.99 5.69
N ASN A 238 -10.91 14.68 5.80
CA ASN A 238 -11.77 13.92 4.90
C ASN A 238 -13.26 14.20 5.16
N ARG A 239 -13.63 14.71 6.35
CA ARG A 239 -15.02 15.10 6.65
C ARG A 239 -15.39 16.39 5.94
N SER A 240 -14.51 17.39 5.98
CA SER A 240 -14.69 18.64 5.23
C SER A 240 -14.25 18.55 3.78
N ARG A 241 -13.59 17.45 3.39
CA ARG A 241 -13.05 17.18 2.06
C ARG A 241 -12.04 18.24 1.62
N THR A 242 -11.09 18.54 2.50
CA THR A 242 -10.07 19.56 2.28
C THR A 242 -8.68 19.16 2.76
N ILE A 243 -7.65 19.64 2.04
CA ILE A 243 -6.29 19.77 2.57
C ILE A 243 -6.05 21.25 2.87
N ALA A 244 -5.53 21.56 4.05
CA ALA A 244 -5.22 22.91 4.49
C ALA A 244 -3.78 23.04 4.98
N ALA A 245 -3.11 24.13 4.58
CA ALA A 245 -1.82 24.56 5.09
C ALA A 245 -1.96 26.01 5.59
N GLY A 246 -2.78 26.19 6.64
CA GLY A 246 -3.23 27.51 7.13
C GLY A 246 -4.44 28.07 6.37
N LEU A 247 -4.52 27.87 5.06
CA LEU A 247 -5.74 28.04 4.24
C LEU A 247 -6.02 26.75 3.48
N PRO A 248 -7.28 26.47 3.08
CA PRO A 248 -7.58 25.37 2.18
C PRO A 248 -6.80 25.51 0.88
N VAL A 249 -6.04 24.47 0.55
CA VAL A 249 -5.20 24.39 -0.65
C VAL A 249 -5.70 23.33 -1.62
N ILE A 250 -6.46 22.32 -1.18
CA ILE A 250 -7.10 21.33 -2.07
C ILE A 250 -8.49 21.03 -1.52
N THR A 251 -9.48 20.93 -2.41
CA THR A 251 -10.87 20.55 -2.09
C THR A 251 -11.36 19.48 -3.06
N TRP A 252 -12.20 18.54 -2.61
CA TRP A 252 -12.76 17.50 -3.48
C TRP A 252 -14.24 17.19 -3.25
N SER A 253 -14.86 16.52 -4.22
CA SER A 253 -16.18 15.89 -4.12
C SER A 253 -16.08 14.37 -4.23
N GLY A 254 -16.99 13.65 -3.58
CA GLY A 254 -16.90 12.20 -3.40
C GLY A 254 -16.16 11.81 -2.12
N GLU A 255 -15.85 10.53 -1.97
CA GLU A 255 -15.22 9.96 -0.77
C GLU A 255 -13.96 9.19 -1.17
N PHE A 256 -12.81 9.60 -0.66
CA PHE A 256 -11.56 8.85 -0.76
C PHE A 256 -11.56 7.73 0.29
N SER A 257 -11.28 6.50 -0.16
CA SER A 257 -11.10 5.35 0.73
C SER A 257 -9.64 5.15 1.13
N ALA A 258 -8.70 5.77 0.43
CA ALA A 258 -7.28 5.68 0.77
C ALA A 258 -6.50 6.97 0.52
N PHE A 259 -5.49 7.18 1.37
CA PHE A 259 -4.62 8.34 1.37
C PHE A 259 -3.16 7.91 1.49
N LEU A 260 -2.29 8.50 0.67
CA LEU A 260 -0.85 8.26 0.71
C LEU A 260 -0.11 9.59 0.79
N PHE A 261 0.71 9.76 1.82
CA PHE A 261 1.48 10.98 2.05
C PHE A 261 2.98 10.69 2.03
N GLY A 262 3.73 11.56 1.35
CA GLY A 262 5.18 11.44 1.27
C GLY A 262 5.66 10.47 0.18
N THR A 263 6.94 10.14 0.21
CA THR A 263 7.58 9.19 -0.71
C THR A 263 8.67 8.40 0.03
N PRO A 264 9.07 7.21 -0.43
CA PRO A 264 10.16 6.41 0.16
C PRO A 264 11.55 7.08 0.21
N ARG A 265 11.67 8.32 -0.26
CA ARG A 265 12.95 9.00 -0.44
C ARG A 265 13.20 9.96 0.71
N ARG A 266 14.49 10.12 1.03
CA ARG A 266 14.96 11.11 2.01
C ARG A 266 14.69 12.52 1.52
N VAL A 267 13.57 13.08 1.95
CA VAL A 267 13.35 14.53 1.90
C VAL A 267 13.56 15.07 3.30
N THR A 268 14.70 15.69 3.53
CA THR A 268 14.94 16.46 4.75
C THR A 268 14.02 17.69 4.74
N GLU A 269 13.38 17.99 5.87
CA GLU A 269 12.55 19.19 6.07
C GLU A 269 11.14 19.17 5.42
N GLN A 270 10.36 18.11 5.66
CA GLN A 270 8.93 18.12 5.36
C GLN A 270 8.10 18.55 6.58
N PRO A 271 7.00 19.32 6.38
CA PRO A 271 6.05 19.60 7.46
C PRO A 271 5.38 18.30 7.90
N ALA A 272 4.91 18.26 9.15
CA ALA A 272 4.08 17.14 9.58
C ALA A 272 2.73 17.15 8.87
N VAL A 273 2.20 15.97 8.57
CA VAL A 273 0.85 15.81 8.02
C VAL A 273 -0.06 15.25 9.10
N SER A 274 -1.15 15.97 9.38
CA SER A 274 -2.24 15.54 10.26
C SER A 274 -3.43 15.07 9.41
N PHE A 275 -4.20 14.11 9.91
CA PHE A 275 -5.32 13.50 9.19
C PHE A 275 -6.57 13.39 10.08
N THR A 276 -7.73 13.73 9.54
CA THR A 276 -9.06 13.50 10.15
C THR A 276 -9.94 12.74 9.17
N GLY A 277 -10.26 11.51 9.51
CA GLY A 277 -11.08 10.58 8.73
C GLY A 277 -12.58 10.69 9.02
N THR A 278 -13.37 9.82 8.40
CA THR A 278 -14.85 9.86 8.46
C THR A 278 -15.43 8.73 9.31
N ASP A 279 -16.57 8.16 8.94
CA ASP A 279 -17.14 6.94 9.54
C ASP A 279 -17.03 5.74 8.56
N ALA A 280 -16.36 5.93 7.42
CA ALA A 280 -16.11 4.92 6.40
C ALA A 280 -14.77 4.22 6.64
N ASP A 281 -14.62 3.01 6.12
CA ASP A 281 -13.36 2.26 6.19
C ASP A 281 -12.26 2.95 5.35
N GLU A 282 -11.23 3.46 6.02
CA GLU A 282 -10.20 4.29 5.41
C GLU A 282 -8.79 3.70 5.60
N SER A 283 -7.95 3.81 4.57
CA SER A 283 -6.55 3.40 4.61
C SER A 283 -5.62 4.60 4.44
N VAL A 284 -4.82 4.91 5.44
CA VAL A 284 -3.91 6.06 5.43
C VAL A 284 -2.47 5.59 5.59
N THR A 285 -1.61 5.98 4.65
CA THR A 285 -0.17 5.68 4.68
C THR A 285 0.67 6.95 4.71
N PHE A 286 1.63 7.00 5.63
CA PHE A 286 2.66 8.04 5.71
C PHE A 286 4.03 7.41 5.40
N ALA A 287 4.66 7.84 4.31
CA ALA A 287 5.96 7.33 3.86
C ALA A 287 7.06 8.39 4.00
N ASP A 288 7.98 8.14 4.93
CA ASP A 288 9.17 8.93 5.28
C ASP A 288 8.91 10.42 5.57
N ILE A 289 7.70 10.75 5.99
CA ILE A 289 7.25 12.09 6.34
C ILE A 289 6.82 12.18 7.81
N PRO A 290 7.15 13.27 8.56
CA PRO A 290 6.66 13.44 9.92
C PRO A 290 5.14 13.35 10.00
N VAL A 291 4.64 12.60 10.99
CA VAL A 291 3.20 12.39 11.20
C VAL A 291 2.72 13.27 12.36
N GLY A 292 1.71 14.09 12.07
CA GLY A 292 1.06 14.98 13.04
C GLY A 292 0.04 14.22 13.87
N ASP A 293 -1.14 14.83 14.01
CA ASP A 293 -2.29 14.28 14.72
C ASP A 293 -3.18 13.49 13.75
N VAL A 294 -3.50 12.24 14.07
CA VAL A 294 -4.30 11.33 13.23
C VAL A 294 -5.54 10.90 14.00
N ALA A 295 -6.71 11.15 13.44
CA ALA A 295 -7.98 10.64 13.94
C ALA A 295 -8.72 9.95 12.79
N MET A 296 -8.87 8.63 12.85
CA MET A 296 -9.49 7.87 11.74
C MET A 296 -11.01 7.98 11.75
N GLY A 297 -11.63 8.10 12.93
CA GLY A 297 -13.06 8.32 13.06
C GLY A 297 -13.81 7.04 13.38
N GLY A 298 -14.79 6.64 12.57
CA GLY A 298 -15.44 5.34 12.68
C GLY A 298 -15.15 4.48 11.46
N GLY A 299 -15.38 3.17 11.54
CA GLY A 299 -15.10 2.25 10.44
C GLY A 299 -14.15 1.14 10.86
N ALA A 300 -13.64 0.38 9.90
CA ALA A 300 -12.54 -0.54 10.10
C ALA A 300 -11.30 0.01 9.38
N ASP A 301 -10.56 0.86 10.08
CA ASP A 301 -9.54 1.68 9.44
C ASP A 301 -8.14 1.04 9.47
N ALA A 302 -7.27 1.54 8.61
CA ALA A 302 -5.86 1.14 8.54
C ALA A 302 -4.95 2.37 8.54
N LEU A 303 -4.02 2.42 9.50
CA LEU A 303 -2.94 3.40 9.57
C LEU A 303 -1.60 2.71 9.30
N ASP A 304 -0.85 3.14 8.29
CA ASP A 304 0.50 2.65 8.00
C ASP A 304 1.51 3.79 8.07
N VAL A 305 2.55 3.63 8.88
CA VAL A 305 3.60 4.62 9.10
C VAL A 305 4.93 3.97 8.72
N GLN A 306 5.47 4.36 7.56
CA GLN A 306 6.71 3.86 7.00
C GLN A 306 7.80 4.91 7.20
N SER A 307 8.79 4.62 8.04
CA SER A 307 9.81 5.57 8.50
C SER A 307 11.22 4.98 8.40
N TRP A 308 11.53 4.52 7.19
CA TRP A 308 12.77 3.84 6.80
C TRP A 308 14.01 4.73 6.87
N ASN A 309 13.82 6.03 6.68
CA ASN A 309 14.91 6.98 6.56
C ASN A 309 14.99 7.98 7.72
N ASN A 310 13.85 8.33 8.29
CA ASN A 310 13.73 9.27 9.39
C ASN A 310 12.91 8.63 10.50
N PRO A 311 13.45 8.40 11.70
CA PRO A 311 12.68 7.75 12.77
C PRO A 311 11.63 8.71 13.33
N PHE A 312 10.35 8.33 13.23
CA PHE A 312 9.23 9.07 13.82
C PHE A 312 8.06 8.14 14.18
N VAL A 313 7.20 8.64 15.05
CA VAL A 313 5.87 8.11 15.36
C VAL A 313 4.86 9.25 15.28
N PRO A 314 3.55 8.97 15.13
CA PRO A 314 2.52 10.00 15.18
C PRO A 314 2.59 10.85 16.45
N ARG A 315 2.31 12.15 16.34
CA ARG A 315 2.14 13.03 17.51
C ARG A 315 0.93 12.62 18.33
N SER A 316 -0.13 12.23 17.64
CA SER A 316 -1.24 11.46 18.20
C SER A 316 -1.85 10.58 17.12
N ALA A 317 -2.37 9.43 17.51
CA ALA A 317 -3.17 8.56 16.64
C ALA A 317 -4.34 7.97 17.42
N ASP A 318 -5.56 8.15 16.91
CA ASP A 318 -6.78 7.54 17.43
C ASP A 318 -7.51 6.82 16.30
N GLY A 319 -7.63 5.50 16.40
CA GLY A 319 -8.44 4.70 15.47
C GLY A 319 -9.94 4.97 15.61
N GLY A 320 -10.38 5.50 16.76
CA GLY A 320 -11.77 5.77 17.04
C GLY A 320 -12.66 4.53 17.12
N GLY A 321 -13.78 4.53 16.40
CA GLY A 321 -14.85 3.57 16.53
C GLY A 321 -14.79 2.44 15.51
N GLY A 322 -14.28 1.28 15.92
CA GLY A 322 -14.48 0.04 15.15
C GLY A 322 -13.38 -0.98 15.40
N ARG A 323 -12.87 -1.60 14.34
CA ARG A 323 -11.74 -2.53 14.41
C ARG A 323 -10.62 -2.01 13.53
N ASP A 324 -9.80 -1.18 14.14
CA ASP A 324 -8.76 -0.45 13.43
C ASP A 324 -7.41 -1.15 13.57
N THR A 325 -6.64 -1.02 12.51
CA THR A 325 -5.33 -1.62 12.35
C THR A 325 -4.27 -0.54 12.24
N ALA A 326 -3.09 -0.81 12.80
CA ALA A 326 -1.95 0.08 12.67
C ALA A 326 -0.67 -0.69 12.38
N SER A 327 0.12 -0.17 11.45
CA SER A 327 1.46 -0.64 11.10
C SER A 327 2.43 0.51 11.31
N ILE A 328 3.47 0.30 12.11
CA ILE A 328 4.55 1.26 12.30
C ILE A 328 5.86 0.55 11.98
N ASP A 329 6.39 0.84 10.81
CA ASP A 329 7.73 0.44 10.37
C ASP A 329 8.67 1.61 10.61
N SER A 330 9.61 1.44 11.53
CA SER A 330 10.51 2.50 11.94
C SER A 330 11.94 2.09 12.23
N THR A 331 12.85 2.96 11.83
CA THR A 331 14.27 2.87 12.16
C THR A 331 14.62 3.36 13.57
N CYS A 332 13.62 3.63 14.44
CA CYS A 332 13.83 3.95 15.85
C CYS A 332 14.77 2.94 16.50
N ARG A 333 15.69 3.45 17.32
CA ARG A 333 16.48 2.59 18.18
C ARG A 333 15.60 1.99 19.27
N ASP A 334 14.77 2.80 19.91
CA ASP A 334 13.81 2.37 20.92
C ASP A 334 12.38 2.71 20.46
N LEU A 335 11.66 1.71 19.95
CA LEU A 335 10.24 1.80 19.56
C LEU A 335 9.37 1.19 20.66
N GLU A 336 8.52 1.98 21.30
CA GLU A 336 7.55 1.49 22.29
C GLU A 336 6.13 1.88 21.88
N VAL A 337 5.23 0.91 21.75
CA VAL A 337 3.80 1.15 21.62
C VAL A 337 3.06 0.50 22.78
N ARG A 338 2.23 1.30 23.43
CA ARG A 338 1.32 0.92 24.50
C ARG A 338 -0.09 1.23 24.02
N LEU A 339 -0.85 0.21 23.67
CA LEU A 339 -2.21 0.37 23.18
C LEU A 339 -3.07 1.12 24.21
N ASP A 340 -3.90 2.04 23.71
CA ASP A 340 -4.73 2.95 24.49
C ASP A 340 -3.96 3.91 25.42
N VAL A 341 -2.67 4.14 25.15
CA VAL A 341 -1.83 5.05 25.92
C VAL A 341 -0.93 5.89 25.02
N SER A 342 0.04 5.28 24.33
CA SER A 342 1.09 6.04 23.63
C SER A 342 1.89 5.22 22.62
N ALA A 343 2.41 5.90 21.60
CA ALA A 343 3.50 5.42 20.75
C ALA A 343 4.73 6.29 20.97
N ALA A 344 5.92 5.70 21.05
CA ALA A 344 7.15 6.39 21.34
C ALA A 344 8.32 5.86 20.48
N CYS A 345 9.17 6.78 20.06
CA CYS A 345 10.37 6.54 19.27
C CYS A 345 11.51 7.38 19.84
N ASP A 346 12.58 6.72 20.32
CA ASP A 346 13.78 7.38 20.84
C ASP A 346 13.49 8.48 21.88
N GLY A 347 12.48 8.23 22.73
CA GLY A 347 12.04 9.13 23.80
C GLY A 347 11.03 10.22 23.38
N ARG A 348 10.76 10.39 22.08
CA ARG A 348 9.62 11.21 21.61
C ARG A 348 8.37 10.35 21.70
N SER A 349 7.27 10.89 22.21
CA SER A 349 6.03 10.12 22.37
C SER A 349 4.81 10.94 21.98
N GLY A 350 3.78 10.23 21.51
CA GLY A 350 2.46 10.73 21.18
C GLY A 350 1.38 9.80 21.73
N SER A 351 0.15 10.28 21.86
CA SER A 351 -0.97 9.42 22.28
C SER A 351 -1.31 8.40 21.19
N PHE A 352 -1.68 7.18 21.59
CA PHE A 352 -1.97 6.11 20.64
C PHE A 352 -3.13 5.26 21.17
N THR A 353 -4.31 5.37 20.57
CA THR A 353 -5.56 4.83 21.12
C THR A 353 -6.42 4.12 20.08
N SER A 354 -7.29 3.24 20.57
CA SER A 354 -8.41 2.62 19.86
C SER A 354 -8.05 1.56 18.80
N PHE A 355 -6.79 1.43 18.40
CA PHE A 355 -6.32 0.33 17.55
C PHE A 355 -6.38 -1.05 18.24
N ARG A 356 -6.58 -2.12 17.46
CA ARG A 356 -6.66 -3.52 17.96
C ARG A 356 -5.68 -4.48 17.31
N ASP A 357 -5.39 -4.28 16.03
CA ASP A 357 -4.41 -5.08 15.31
C ASP A 357 -3.20 -4.20 15.02
N VAL A 358 -2.08 -4.47 15.71
CA VAL A 358 -0.89 -3.62 15.61
C VAL A 358 0.30 -4.44 15.15
N THR A 359 0.97 -3.93 14.12
CA THR A 359 2.24 -4.42 13.60
C THR A 359 3.32 -3.38 13.85
N LEU A 360 4.41 -3.79 14.49
CA LEU A 360 5.61 -2.97 14.67
C LEU A 360 6.78 -3.62 13.96
N ASP A 361 7.47 -2.88 13.12
CA ASP A 361 8.80 -3.25 12.61
C ASP A 361 9.79 -2.20 13.11
N GLY A 362 10.78 -2.64 13.90
CA GLY A 362 11.77 -1.74 14.51
C GLY A 362 13.15 -1.89 13.91
N SER A 363 14.12 -1.17 14.47
CA SER A 363 15.51 -1.31 14.03
C SER A 363 16.07 -2.72 14.28
N TRP A 364 16.68 -3.27 13.24
CA TRP A 364 17.40 -4.54 13.21
C TRP A 364 18.87 -4.38 13.60
N SER A 365 19.31 -3.14 13.81
CA SER A 365 20.68 -2.85 14.21
C SER A 365 20.93 -3.27 15.66
N PRO A 366 22.17 -3.68 16.02
CA PRO A 366 22.51 -3.99 17.40
C PRO A 366 22.14 -2.87 18.37
N GLY A 367 21.34 -3.21 19.38
CA GLY A 367 20.82 -2.25 20.37
C GLY A 367 19.49 -1.60 19.98
N GLY A 368 18.87 -2.01 18.87
CA GLY A 368 17.47 -1.74 18.57
C GLY A 368 16.54 -2.54 19.49
N ALA A 369 15.46 -1.91 19.95
CA ALA A 369 14.48 -2.48 20.85
C ALA A 369 13.05 -2.10 20.43
N VAL A 370 12.16 -3.09 20.44
CA VAL A 370 10.73 -2.94 20.19
C VAL A 370 9.97 -3.42 21.42
N THR A 371 9.11 -2.58 21.97
CA THR A 371 8.22 -2.92 23.08
C THR A 371 6.77 -2.72 22.66
N LEU A 372 5.96 -3.77 22.72
CA LEU A 372 4.52 -3.73 22.45
C LEU A 372 3.74 -4.16 23.70
N VAL A 373 2.89 -3.27 24.20
CA VAL A 373 2.04 -3.49 25.36
C VAL A 373 0.58 -3.39 24.93
N GLY A 374 -0.14 -4.50 24.99
CA GLY A 374 -1.56 -4.58 24.70
C GLY A 374 -2.44 -4.20 25.89
N THR A 375 -3.73 -4.53 25.80
CA THR A 375 -4.75 -4.18 26.78
C THR A 375 -5.49 -5.43 27.30
N PRO A 376 -6.53 -5.28 28.14
CA PRO A 376 -7.40 -6.39 28.49
C PRO A 376 -8.30 -6.89 27.34
N ARG A 377 -8.30 -6.24 26.17
CA ARG A 377 -9.09 -6.64 24.99
C ARG A 377 -8.37 -7.75 24.23
N SER A 378 -9.12 -8.50 23.41
CA SER A 378 -8.53 -9.44 22.45
C SER A 378 -7.88 -8.69 21.29
N GLU A 379 -6.59 -8.89 21.09
CA GLU A 379 -5.78 -8.14 20.13
C GLU A 379 -4.98 -9.06 19.19
N ARG A 380 -4.55 -8.48 18.07
CA ARG A 380 -3.56 -9.10 17.20
C ARG A 380 -2.28 -8.26 17.24
N LEU A 381 -1.20 -8.84 17.75
CA LEU A 381 0.04 -8.16 18.07
C LEU A 381 1.18 -8.77 17.26
N LEU A 382 1.76 -7.98 16.34
CA LEU A 382 2.86 -8.37 15.48
C LEU A 382 4.06 -7.46 15.79
N ALA A 383 5.23 -8.06 15.99
CA ALA A 383 6.45 -7.29 16.23
C ALA A 383 7.69 -7.97 15.63
N SER A 384 8.56 -7.18 15.00
CA SER A 384 9.88 -7.58 14.51
C SER A 384 10.94 -6.54 14.89
N GLY A 385 12.21 -6.94 14.90
CA GLY A 385 13.35 -6.09 15.24
C GLY A 385 14.39 -6.80 16.09
N HIS A 386 15.48 -6.11 16.44
CA HIS A 386 16.61 -6.75 17.11
C HIS A 386 16.23 -7.33 18.50
N ALA A 387 15.72 -6.52 19.44
CA ALA A 387 15.23 -7.00 20.73
C ALA A 387 13.74 -6.70 20.91
N VAL A 388 12.90 -7.73 21.04
CA VAL A 388 11.44 -7.58 21.10
C VAL A 388 10.90 -7.93 22.49
N VAL A 389 10.03 -7.09 23.01
CA VAL A 389 9.27 -7.33 24.24
C VAL A 389 7.78 -7.17 23.95
N VAL A 390 6.98 -8.21 24.19
CA VAL A 390 5.52 -8.15 24.06
C VAL A 390 4.86 -8.45 25.40
N ARG A 391 3.85 -7.66 25.78
CA ARG A 391 2.98 -7.87 26.94
C ARG A 391 1.53 -7.69 26.51
N ALA A 392 0.84 -8.77 26.12
CA ALA A 392 -0.46 -8.64 25.46
C ALA A 392 -1.57 -8.23 26.42
N GLY A 393 -1.80 -8.94 27.53
CA GLY A 393 -2.66 -8.42 28.60
C GLY A 393 -3.57 -9.47 29.22
N ALA A 394 -4.89 -9.28 29.11
CA ALA A 394 -5.86 -10.23 29.68
C ALA A 394 -6.86 -10.78 28.64
N GLY A 395 -6.63 -10.46 27.37
CA GLY A 395 -7.51 -10.73 26.24
C GLY A 395 -7.49 -12.18 25.77
N HIS A 396 -7.76 -12.37 24.48
CA HIS A 396 -7.54 -13.64 23.80
C HIS A 396 -6.72 -13.29 22.58
N ASP A 397 -5.41 -13.32 22.75
CA ASP A 397 -4.53 -12.56 21.88
C ASP A 397 -3.88 -13.46 20.83
N GLU A 398 -3.68 -12.90 19.65
CA GLU A 398 -2.88 -13.49 18.59
C GLU A 398 -1.56 -12.73 18.50
N ILE A 399 -0.48 -13.36 18.97
CA ILE A 399 0.84 -12.76 19.10
C ILE A 399 1.78 -13.43 18.11
N MET A 400 2.43 -12.63 17.28
CA MET A 400 3.50 -13.08 16.42
C MET A 400 4.71 -12.18 16.62
N VAL A 401 5.82 -12.77 17.05
CA VAL A 401 7.11 -12.10 17.00
C VAL A 401 7.89 -12.79 15.91
N ASP A 402 8.17 -12.05 14.84
CA ASP A 402 8.94 -12.57 13.71
C ASP A 402 10.36 -12.00 13.70
N ASP A 403 11.30 -12.85 13.30
CA ASP A 403 12.68 -12.51 12.99
C ASP A 403 13.37 -11.59 14.03
N SER A 404 13.43 -12.03 15.29
CA SER A 404 14.11 -11.28 16.36
C SER A 404 15.46 -11.88 16.77
N TRP A 405 16.40 -11.06 17.26
CA TRP A 405 17.59 -11.60 17.95
C TRP A 405 17.21 -12.15 19.32
N SER A 406 16.45 -11.36 20.08
CA SER A 406 15.92 -11.78 21.37
C SER A 406 14.46 -11.38 21.51
N ALA A 407 13.63 -12.27 22.06
CA ALA A 407 12.21 -12.04 22.27
C ALA A 407 11.79 -12.40 23.68
N ARG A 408 11.08 -11.48 24.35
CA ARG A 408 10.48 -11.68 25.67
C ARG A 408 8.98 -11.41 25.59
N VAL A 409 8.19 -12.48 25.50
CA VAL A 409 6.74 -12.40 25.31
C VAL A 409 6.01 -12.87 26.56
N ARG A 410 5.01 -12.09 26.98
CA ARG A 410 4.00 -12.44 27.99
C ARG A 410 2.63 -12.33 27.33
N ALA A 411 1.98 -13.46 27.11
CA ALA A 411 0.65 -13.49 26.51
C ALA A 411 -0.39 -12.96 27.49
N GLY A 412 -0.38 -13.46 28.73
CA GLY A 412 -1.17 -12.87 29.81
C GLY A 412 -2.29 -13.77 30.28
N ALA A 413 -3.37 -13.20 30.80
CA ALA A 413 -4.56 -14.00 31.02
C ALA A 413 -5.28 -14.16 29.68
N GLY A 414 -5.93 -15.30 29.42
CA GLY A 414 -6.59 -15.46 28.13
C GLY A 414 -6.64 -16.87 27.57
N ARG A 415 -6.77 -16.92 26.26
CA ARG A 415 -6.68 -18.16 25.49
C ARG A 415 -5.85 -17.82 24.28
N ASP A 416 -4.56 -17.68 24.53
CA ASP A 416 -3.72 -16.94 23.62
C ASP A 416 -3.10 -17.88 22.60
N ARG A 417 -2.71 -17.28 21.47
CA ARG A 417 -1.94 -17.95 20.43
C ARG A 417 -0.69 -17.12 20.22
N ALA A 418 0.45 -17.68 20.60
CA ALA A 418 1.72 -17.00 20.45
C ALA A 418 2.67 -17.85 19.60
N ALA A 419 3.21 -17.25 18.56
CA ALA A 419 4.30 -17.81 17.76
C ALA A 419 5.49 -16.85 17.79
N VAL A 420 6.66 -17.36 18.14
CA VAL A 420 7.85 -16.52 18.33
C VAL A 420 9.06 -17.15 17.66
N SER A 421 9.71 -16.41 16.75
CA SER A 421 11.03 -16.71 16.21
C SER A 421 12.11 -15.80 16.83
N GLY A 422 13.29 -16.37 16.99
CA GLY A 422 14.50 -15.67 17.42
C GLY A 422 15.54 -16.57 18.08
N ASP A 423 16.67 -15.98 18.45
CA ASP A 423 17.85 -16.72 18.95
C ASP A 423 17.89 -16.85 20.49
N ASP A 424 17.30 -15.91 21.23
CA ASP A 424 17.06 -15.97 22.67
C ASP A 424 15.59 -15.65 22.99
N VAL A 425 14.77 -16.68 23.14
CA VAL A 425 13.32 -16.57 23.25
C VAL A 425 12.81 -17.01 24.62
N VAL A 426 12.07 -16.12 25.29
CA VAL A 426 11.25 -16.47 26.45
C VAL A 426 9.79 -16.13 26.15
N LEU A 427 8.96 -17.15 26.01
CA LEU A 427 7.53 -17.07 25.75
C LEU A 427 6.76 -17.59 26.97
N LEU A 428 5.96 -16.74 27.59
CA LEU A 428 5.16 -17.05 28.77
C LEU A 428 3.67 -16.90 28.44
N GLY A 429 2.89 -17.98 28.53
CA GLY A 429 1.44 -17.97 28.38
C GLY A 429 0.77 -17.21 29.52
N GLN A 430 1.11 -17.56 30.76
CA GLN A 430 0.49 -17.12 32.00
C GLN A 430 -0.86 -17.80 32.25
N GLY A 431 -2.00 -17.11 32.26
CA GLY A 431 -3.25 -17.67 32.74
C GLY A 431 -4.18 -18.08 31.62
N GLY A 432 -4.69 -19.31 31.63
CA GLY A 432 -5.73 -19.75 30.70
C GLY A 432 -5.24 -20.81 29.73
N ARG A 433 -5.87 -20.95 28.56
CA ARG A 433 -5.64 -22.14 27.70
C ARG A 433 -4.84 -21.77 26.44
N ASP A 434 -3.54 -21.75 26.57
CA ASP A 434 -2.67 -21.14 25.59
C ASP A 434 -2.15 -22.13 24.55
N ARG A 435 -1.79 -21.58 23.39
CA ARG A 435 -1.03 -22.27 22.36
C ARG A 435 0.25 -21.49 22.10
N LEU A 436 1.35 -22.02 22.60
CA LEU A 436 2.66 -21.39 22.53
C LEU A 436 3.54 -22.17 21.56
N ARG A 437 4.10 -21.49 20.57
CA ARG A 437 4.96 -22.08 19.55
C ARG A 437 6.27 -21.31 19.44
N LEU A 438 7.36 -22.04 19.59
CA LEU A 438 8.70 -21.59 19.24
C LEU A 438 8.95 -21.95 17.78
N LEU A 439 9.37 -20.97 16.97
CA LEU A 439 9.63 -21.16 15.54
C LEU A 439 11.12 -21.45 15.27
N GLY A 440 12.01 -21.04 16.18
CA GLY A 440 13.45 -21.20 16.11
C GLY A 440 14.17 -19.95 15.60
N SER A 441 15.47 -20.07 15.35
CA SER A 441 16.33 -18.94 14.96
C SER A 441 15.97 -18.38 13.59
N ALA A 442 16.16 -17.08 13.43
CA ALA A 442 15.98 -16.35 12.18
C ALA A 442 17.18 -16.48 11.23
N GLY A 443 18.14 -17.36 11.54
CA GLY A 443 19.30 -17.63 10.69
C GLY A 443 20.41 -16.57 10.75
N PHE A 444 20.43 -15.71 11.78
CA PHE A 444 21.49 -14.70 11.93
C PHE A 444 22.84 -15.32 12.32
N GLU A 445 23.93 -14.79 11.75
CA GLU A 445 25.29 -15.22 12.09
C GLU A 445 25.63 -14.83 13.53
N GLN A 446 26.12 -15.81 14.29
CA GLN A 446 26.21 -15.75 15.74
C GLN A 446 27.45 -14.98 16.22
N PRO A 447 27.30 -13.99 17.12
CA PRO A 447 28.39 -13.57 18.00
C PRO A 447 28.76 -14.75 18.91
N SER A 448 30.03 -15.14 18.91
CA SER A 448 30.52 -16.23 19.73
C SER A 448 30.31 -15.94 21.23
N GLY A 449 29.62 -16.85 21.93
CA GLY A 449 29.51 -16.84 23.40
C GLY A 449 28.18 -16.36 24.00
N ALA A 450 27.17 -16.03 23.20
CA ALA A 450 25.83 -15.75 23.72
C ALA A 450 25.18 -17.02 24.30
N ARG A 451 24.57 -16.92 25.50
CA ARG A 451 23.77 -18.02 26.06
C ARG A 451 22.37 -17.95 25.48
N HIS A 452 22.07 -18.87 24.58
CA HIS A 452 20.73 -19.03 24.03
C HIS A 452 19.81 -19.73 25.01
N GLN A 453 18.58 -19.24 25.13
CA GLN A 453 17.53 -19.96 25.80
C GLN A 453 16.26 -19.87 24.96
N ASN A 454 15.77 -21.01 24.50
CA ASN A 454 14.43 -21.15 23.95
C ASN A 454 13.52 -21.73 25.03
N LEU A 455 12.69 -20.89 25.64
CA LEU A 455 11.79 -21.27 26.72
C LEU A 455 10.34 -20.92 26.36
N ALA A 456 9.48 -21.91 26.34
CA ALA A 456 8.03 -21.71 26.38
C ALA A 456 7.48 -22.22 27.72
N ARG A 457 6.72 -21.38 28.43
CA ARG A 457 6.05 -21.75 29.67
C ARG A 457 4.56 -21.43 29.60
N GLY A 458 3.70 -22.44 29.74
CA GLY A 458 2.24 -22.30 29.72
C GLY A 458 1.72 -21.46 30.88
N GLY A 459 1.72 -22.01 32.09
CA GLY A 459 1.19 -21.40 33.30
C GLY A 459 -0.04 -22.18 33.79
N PRO A 460 -0.98 -21.57 34.55
CA PRO A 460 -2.21 -22.26 34.93
C PRO A 460 -3.18 -22.44 33.75
N GLY A 461 -3.52 -23.69 33.41
CA GLY A 461 -4.51 -23.99 32.39
C GLY A 461 -4.26 -25.30 31.63
N ASN A 462 -4.74 -25.43 30.40
CA ASN A 462 -4.55 -26.66 29.61
C ASN A 462 -3.81 -26.32 28.32
N ASP A 463 -2.52 -26.10 28.44
CA ASP A 463 -1.70 -25.47 27.42
C ASP A 463 -1.19 -26.45 26.38
N VAL A 464 -0.87 -25.91 25.20
CA VAL A 464 -0.18 -26.62 24.14
C VAL A 464 1.11 -25.90 23.83
N LEU A 465 2.23 -26.55 24.08
CA LEU A 465 3.58 -26.05 23.86
C LEU A 465 4.22 -26.80 22.69
N LEU A 466 4.68 -26.06 21.70
CA LEU A 466 5.33 -26.60 20.50
C LEU A 466 6.74 -26.03 20.42
N GLY A 467 7.74 -26.92 20.44
CA GLY A 467 9.13 -26.59 20.18
C GLY A 467 9.40 -26.27 18.71
N SER A 468 10.53 -25.61 18.50
CA SER A 468 11.13 -25.36 17.20
C SER A 468 11.77 -26.63 16.63
N PRO A 469 12.00 -26.70 15.31
CA PRO A 469 12.70 -27.82 14.70
C PRO A 469 14.23 -27.66 14.70
N TYR A 470 14.78 -26.60 15.31
CA TYR A 470 16.17 -26.17 15.18
C TYR A 470 16.91 -26.21 16.52
N ASP A 471 18.25 -26.26 16.48
CA ASP A 471 19.08 -26.04 17.67
C ASP A 471 19.14 -24.53 17.98
N PRO A 472 19.31 -24.13 19.25
CA PRO A 472 19.56 -24.96 20.44
C PRO A 472 18.29 -25.62 21.01
N PRO A 473 18.43 -26.63 21.90
CA PRO A 473 17.30 -27.37 22.45
C PRO A 473 16.31 -26.48 23.20
N ASP A 474 15.02 -26.74 23.00
CA ASP A 474 13.96 -26.00 23.64
C ASP A 474 13.70 -26.48 25.06
N ARG A 475 13.19 -25.57 25.89
CA ARG A 475 12.62 -25.88 27.20
C ARG A 475 11.13 -25.57 27.19
N LEU A 476 10.31 -26.61 27.29
CA LEU A 476 8.85 -26.51 27.28
C LEU A 476 8.32 -26.87 28.67
N VAL A 477 7.65 -25.95 29.36
CA VAL A 477 7.14 -26.14 30.73
C VAL A 477 5.65 -25.83 30.78
N GLY A 478 4.80 -26.84 30.95
CA GLY A 478 3.34 -26.69 31.04
C GLY A 478 2.94 -25.76 32.18
N GLY A 479 3.02 -26.25 33.41
CA GLY A 479 2.57 -25.52 34.59
C GLY A 479 1.46 -26.31 35.28
N PRO A 480 0.60 -25.66 36.09
CA PRO A 480 -0.56 -26.33 36.65
C PRO A 480 -1.66 -26.59 35.61
N GLY A 481 -1.92 -27.87 35.30
CA GLY A 481 -3.15 -28.29 34.62
C GLY A 481 -3.00 -29.56 33.79
N LYS A 482 -3.58 -29.63 32.59
CA LYS A 482 -3.45 -30.79 31.67
C LYS A 482 -2.79 -30.36 30.38
N ASP A 483 -1.50 -30.07 30.48
CA ASP A 483 -0.68 -29.50 29.43
C ASP A 483 -0.14 -30.56 28.48
N ARG A 484 0.20 -30.11 27.27
CA ARG A 484 0.80 -30.92 26.23
C ARG A 484 2.03 -30.21 25.69
N ALA A 485 3.18 -30.89 25.73
CA ALA A 485 4.43 -30.38 25.15
C ALA A 485 4.92 -31.31 24.04
N ASP A 486 5.34 -30.74 22.92
CA ASP A 486 5.91 -31.45 21.78
C ASP A 486 7.18 -30.76 21.28
N GLY A 487 8.35 -31.38 21.48
CA GLY A 487 9.65 -30.86 21.00
C GLY A 487 9.83 -30.89 19.48
N HIS A 488 8.87 -31.45 18.75
CA HIS A 488 8.88 -31.48 17.29
C HIS A 488 10.11 -32.21 16.70
N ARG A 489 11.07 -31.50 16.10
CA ARG A 489 12.28 -32.06 15.48
C ARG A 489 13.56 -31.66 16.21
N GLY A 490 13.46 -30.80 17.24
CA GLY A 490 14.59 -30.40 18.06
C GLY A 490 15.25 -31.63 18.70
N ARG A 491 16.59 -31.64 18.71
CA ARG A 491 17.33 -32.68 19.43
C ARG A 491 17.49 -32.20 20.86
N HIS A 492 17.16 -33.06 21.83
CA HIS A 492 17.38 -32.81 23.26
C HIS A 492 16.44 -31.80 23.95
N ASP A 493 15.28 -31.50 23.38
CA ASP A 493 14.30 -30.60 24.02
C ASP A 493 13.86 -31.14 25.38
N ARG A 494 13.78 -30.26 26.37
CA ARG A 494 13.38 -30.61 27.74
C ARG A 494 11.94 -30.20 27.97
N CYS A 495 11.07 -31.20 28.07
CA CYS A 495 9.64 -31.00 28.26
C CYS A 495 9.19 -31.41 29.66
N TYR A 496 8.43 -30.54 30.32
CA TYR A 496 7.82 -30.76 31.63
C TYR A 496 6.34 -30.44 31.53
N ALA A 497 5.52 -31.46 31.22
CA ALA A 497 4.07 -31.37 31.06
C ALA A 497 3.43 -32.74 31.32
N GLU A 498 2.11 -32.78 31.50
CA GLU A 498 1.35 -34.01 31.74
C GLU A 498 1.42 -34.97 30.54
N VAL A 499 1.49 -34.42 29.33
CA VAL A 499 1.70 -35.18 28.10
C VAL A 499 2.88 -34.61 27.33
N THR A 500 3.92 -35.42 27.12
CA THR A 500 5.09 -35.02 26.33
C THR A 500 5.23 -35.89 25.07
N ARG A 501 5.73 -35.30 23.97
CA ARG A 501 6.05 -36.00 22.72
C ARG A 501 7.35 -35.46 22.14
N ARG A 502 8.16 -36.36 21.58
CA ARG A 502 9.40 -35.99 20.85
C ARG A 502 10.34 -35.09 21.67
N CYS A 503 10.43 -35.36 22.97
CA CYS A 503 11.32 -34.64 23.89
C CYS A 503 12.52 -35.50 24.25
N GLY A 504 13.66 -34.86 24.52
CA GLY A 504 14.80 -35.47 25.17
C GLY A 504 14.44 -36.03 26.54
N ARG A 505 15.21 -37.02 27.00
CA ARG A 505 15.08 -37.49 28.39
C ARG A 505 15.37 -36.33 29.35
N PRO A 506 14.52 -36.12 30.38
CA PRO A 506 14.65 -34.99 31.31
C PRO A 506 15.96 -35.00 32.10
#